data_AF-A0A2E6AYJ0-F1
#
_entry.id   AF-A0A2E6AYJ0-F1
#
_cell.length_a   1.000
_cell.length_b   1.000
_cell.length_c   1.000
_cell.angle_alpha   90.00
_cell.angle_beta   90.00
_cell.angle_gamma   90.00
#
_symmetry.space_group_name_H-M   'P 1'
#
loop_
_entity.id
_entity.type
_entity.pdbx_description
1 polymer ?
#
loop_
_entity_poly.entity_id
_entity_poly.type
_entity_poly.pdbx_seq_one_letter_code
_entity_poly.pdbx_strand_id
1 'polypeptide(L)'
;MSIKSDKWIKNMSLKHEMISPFVEGQVSSKVISYGASSYGYDLRVSDEYKIFTNINNSIVDPKNFDDNSFVTFKGDVCIVPANSFALARSVEYFKIPRNVLTLCVGKSTYARCGIIVNVTPFEPEWGFLLKQNDSQHRQPR
;
A
#
# COMPACT_ATOMS: atom_id res chain seq x y z
N MET A 1 19.42 7.31 -11.74
CA MET A 1 18.30 6.34 -11.77
C MET A 1 17.16 6.96 -12.57
N SER A 2 16.50 6.20 -13.44
CA SER A 2 15.36 6.67 -14.23
C SER A 2 14.11 5.86 -13.89
N ILE A 3 12.93 6.45 -14.11
CA ILE A 3 11.65 5.75 -13.98
C ILE A 3 11.62 4.60 -15.00
N LYS A 4 11.19 3.42 -14.56
CA LYS A 4 11.15 2.21 -15.38
C LYS A 4 9.80 2.08 -16.08
N SER A 5 9.83 1.64 -17.34
CA SER A 5 8.62 1.41 -18.13
C SER A 5 7.93 0.10 -17.76
N ASP A 6 6.66 0.00 -18.13
CA ASP A 6 5.84 -1.21 -18.12
C ASP A 6 6.58 -2.47 -18.63
N LYS A 7 7.28 -2.36 -19.77
CA LYS A 7 8.05 -3.47 -20.37
C LYS A 7 9.15 -3.96 -19.44
N TRP A 8 9.85 -3.04 -18.77
CA TRP A 8 10.88 -3.40 -17.80
C TRP A 8 10.26 -4.04 -16.57
N ILE A 9 9.19 -3.45 -16.02
CA ILE A 9 8.48 -3.96 -14.84
C ILE A 9 7.96 -5.38 -15.10
N LYS A 10 7.35 -5.60 -16.26
CA LYS A 10 6.87 -6.91 -16.71
C LYS A 10 8.01 -7.93 -16.80
N ASN A 11 9.11 -7.58 -17.48
CA ASN A 11 10.26 -8.48 -17.59
C ASN A 11 10.83 -8.86 -16.22
N MET A 12 10.98 -7.89 -15.32
CA MET A 12 11.49 -8.15 -13.97
C MET A 12 10.53 -9.01 -13.14
N SER A 13 9.22 -8.78 -13.26
CA SER A 13 8.22 -9.53 -12.51
C SER A 13 8.12 -10.98 -12.99
N LEU A 14 8.15 -11.22 -14.31
CA LEU A 14 8.04 -12.56 -14.88
C LEU A 14 9.33 -13.39 -14.74
N LYS A 15 10.50 -12.77 -14.89
CA LYS A 15 11.79 -13.50 -14.88
C LYS A 15 12.45 -13.57 -13.51
N HIS A 16 12.22 -12.57 -12.66
CA HIS A 16 12.90 -12.43 -11.37
C HIS A 16 11.92 -12.35 -10.19
N GLU A 17 10.62 -12.60 -10.43
CA GLU A 17 9.57 -12.54 -9.40
C GLU A 17 9.58 -11.23 -8.61
N MET A 18 9.92 -10.11 -9.27
CA MET A 18 9.98 -8.80 -8.63
C MET A 18 8.65 -8.41 -7.96
N ILE A 19 7.53 -8.84 -8.54
CA ILE A 19 6.17 -8.66 -8.03
C ILE A 19 5.45 -10.00 -8.15
N SER A 20 4.81 -10.48 -7.08
CA SER A 20 4.07 -11.73 -7.10
C SER A 20 2.86 -11.69 -6.15
N PRO A 21 1.62 -11.94 -6.61
CA PRO A 21 1.23 -12.22 -8.00
C PRO A 21 1.34 -10.97 -8.90
N PHE A 22 1.86 -11.14 -10.13
CA PHE A 22 1.97 -10.06 -11.12
C PHE A 22 0.81 -10.06 -12.11
N VAL A 23 0.28 -8.86 -12.42
CA VAL A 23 -0.78 -8.65 -13.41
C VAL A 23 -0.26 -7.74 -14.52
N GLU A 24 -0.12 -8.28 -15.72
CA GLU A 24 0.60 -7.62 -16.83
C GLU A 24 -0.08 -6.38 -17.41
N GLY A 25 -1.38 -6.21 -17.16
CA GLY A 25 -2.17 -5.12 -17.69
C GLY A 25 -3.08 -4.52 -16.63
N GLN A 26 -3.61 -3.35 -16.93
CA GLN A 26 -4.50 -2.66 -16.02
C GLN A 26 -5.88 -3.32 -16.00
N VAL A 27 -6.31 -3.79 -14.83
CA VAL A 27 -7.68 -4.26 -14.58
C VAL A 27 -8.47 -3.11 -13.94
N SER A 28 -9.59 -2.69 -14.53
CA SER A 28 -10.39 -1.55 -14.04
C SER A 28 -11.91 -1.74 -14.09
N SER A 29 -12.41 -2.90 -14.53
CA SER A 29 -13.85 -3.13 -14.64
C SER A 29 -14.48 -3.27 -13.25
N LYS A 30 -15.33 -2.31 -12.86
CA LYS A 30 -16.11 -2.28 -11.61
C LYS A 30 -15.27 -2.24 -10.30
N VAL A 31 -13.98 -1.94 -10.39
CA VAL A 31 -13.06 -1.88 -9.25
C VAL A 31 -12.13 -0.67 -9.34
N ILE A 32 -11.50 -0.29 -8.23
CA ILE A 32 -10.34 0.61 -8.27
C ILE A 32 -9.22 -0.14 -9.01
N SER A 33 -8.66 0.49 -10.05
CA SER A 33 -7.78 -0.22 -10.98
C SER A 33 -6.48 -0.70 -10.34
N TYR A 34 -6.00 -1.86 -10.79
CA TYR A 34 -4.74 -2.47 -10.37
C TYR A 34 -3.98 -3.11 -11.55
N GLY A 35 -2.72 -3.49 -11.34
CA GLY A 35 -1.84 -4.10 -12.33
C GLY A 35 -0.82 -3.14 -12.95
N ALA A 36 -0.10 -3.60 -13.98
CA ALA A 36 0.93 -2.80 -14.62
C ALA A 36 0.34 -1.59 -15.35
N SER A 37 1.00 -0.44 -15.17
CA SER A 37 0.74 0.83 -15.84
C SER A 37 2.00 1.27 -16.59
N SER A 38 1.90 2.28 -17.46
CA SER A 38 2.96 2.69 -18.41
C SER A 38 4.34 2.87 -17.76
N TYR A 39 4.38 3.36 -16.51
CA TYR A 39 5.61 3.64 -15.76
C TYR A 39 5.51 3.25 -14.28
N GLY A 40 4.70 2.25 -13.97
CA GLY A 40 4.46 1.86 -12.58
C GLY A 40 3.62 0.60 -12.47
N TYR A 41 3.26 0.26 -11.24
CA TYR A 41 2.41 -0.87 -10.93
C TYR A 41 1.41 -0.47 -9.85
N ASP A 42 0.13 -0.60 -10.15
CA ASP A 42 -0.95 -0.36 -9.20
C ASP A 42 -1.15 -1.62 -8.34
N LEU A 43 -0.78 -1.55 -7.06
CA LEU A 43 -0.93 -2.66 -6.11
C LEU A 43 -2.35 -2.74 -5.54
N ARG A 44 -2.68 -3.91 -4.98
CA ARG A 44 -3.96 -4.15 -4.29
C ARG A 44 -3.75 -4.18 -2.79
N VAL A 45 -4.79 -3.78 -2.07
CA VAL A 45 -4.89 -3.96 -0.62
C VAL A 45 -5.52 -5.32 -0.30
N SER A 46 -5.01 -6.01 0.71
CA SER A 46 -5.58 -7.27 1.21
C SER A 46 -6.86 -7.03 2.00
N ASP A 47 -7.58 -8.12 2.30
CA ASP A 47 -8.76 -8.13 3.16
C ASP A 47 -8.46 -8.04 4.67
N GLU A 48 -7.19 -7.88 5.08
CA GLU A 48 -6.76 -7.80 6.47
C GLU A 48 -6.29 -6.40 6.86
N TYR A 49 -6.91 -5.85 7.90
CA TYR A 49 -6.72 -4.48 8.37
C TYR A 49 -6.47 -4.43 9.87
N LYS A 50 -5.68 -3.45 10.31
CA LYS A 50 -5.57 -3.03 11.72
C LYS A 50 -6.00 -1.58 11.82
N ILE A 51 -7.19 -1.34 12.38
CA ILE A 51 -7.79 -0.01 12.49
C ILE A 51 -7.37 0.61 13.83
N PHE A 52 -6.80 1.80 13.81
CA PHE A 52 -6.40 2.48 15.04
C PHE A 52 -7.61 2.85 15.92
N THR A 53 -7.48 2.61 17.22
CA THR A 53 -8.47 2.95 18.25
C THR A 53 -7.80 3.63 19.43
N ASN A 54 -8.43 4.69 19.95
CA ASN A 54 -7.98 5.42 21.12
C ASN A 54 -8.73 5.04 22.41
N ILE A 55 -9.60 4.02 22.37
CA ILE A 55 -10.43 3.60 23.51
C ILE A 55 -9.60 3.28 24.76
N ASN A 56 -8.37 2.81 24.59
CA ASN A 56 -7.50 2.38 25.69
C ASN A 56 -6.61 3.49 26.27
N ASN A 57 -6.76 4.76 25.84
CA ASN A 57 -5.87 5.87 26.20
C ASN A 57 -4.37 5.53 26.03
N SER A 58 -4.06 4.65 25.09
CA SER A 58 -2.69 4.22 24.81
C SER A 58 -1.93 5.36 24.13
N ILE A 59 -0.70 5.58 24.59
CA ILE A 59 0.25 6.49 23.93
C ILE A 59 0.82 5.75 22.73
N VAL A 60 0.79 6.37 21.55
CA VAL A 60 1.42 5.82 20.36
C VAL A 60 2.93 6.05 20.46
N ASP A 61 3.67 5.01 20.84
CA ASP A 61 5.14 4.98 20.80
C ASP A 61 5.62 4.20 19.57
N PRO A 62 6.22 4.85 18.55
CA PRO A 62 6.75 4.17 17.38
C PRO A 62 7.84 3.13 17.69
N LYS A 63 8.51 3.22 18.86
CA LYS A 63 9.51 2.24 19.30
C LYS A 63 8.90 1.05 20.03
N ASN A 64 7.75 1.25 20.68
CA ASN A 64 7.04 0.24 21.47
C ASN A 64 5.59 0.16 20.97
N PHE A 65 5.42 -0.41 19.78
CA PHE A 65 4.14 -0.46 19.11
C PHE A 65 3.16 -1.38 19.85
N ASP A 66 2.11 -0.81 20.44
CA ASP A 66 1.12 -1.55 21.22
C ASP A 66 -0.02 -2.08 20.33
N ASP A 67 -0.12 -3.41 20.21
CA ASP A 67 -1.19 -4.08 19.46
C ASP A 67 -2.59 -3.79 20.03
N ASN A 68 -2.72 -3.39 21.31
CA ASN A 68 -4.00 -3.01 21.91
C ASN A 68 -4.52 -1.65 21.40
N SER A 69 -3.70 -0.88 20.68
CA SER A 69 -4.11 0.36 20.02
C SER A 69 -4.83 0.11 18.69
N PHE A 70 -5.06 -1.16 18.32
CA PHE A 70 -5.66 -1.55 17.05
C PHE A 70 -6.79 -2.56 17.23
N VAL A 71 -7.83 -2.38 16.42
CA VAL A 71 -8.84 -3.41 16.18
C VAL A 71 -8.46 -4.13 14.88
N THR A 72 -8.23 -5.44 14.97
CA THR A 72 -8.02 -6.26 13.78
C THR A 72 -9.36 -6.50 13.09
N PHE A 73 -9.43 -6.23 11.79
CA PHE A 73 -10.61 -6.40 10.97
C PHE A 73 -10.26 -7.19 9.71
N LYS A 74 -11.11 -8.17 9.36
CA LYS A 74 -11.00 -8.93 8.12
C LYS A 74 -12.30 -8.82 7.32
N GLY A 75 -12.22 -8.35 6.09
CA GLY A 75 -13.38 -8.21 5.20
C GLY A 75 -13.09 -7.41 3.93
N ASP A 76 -14.03 -7.44 2.99
CA ASP A 76 -13.87 -6.84 1.66
C ASP A 76 -13.82 -5.30 1.67
N VAL A 77 -14.40 -4.67 2.70
CA VAL A 77 -14.49 -3.21 2.83
C VAL A 77 -14.12 -2.81 4.25
N CYS A 78 -13.03 -2.07 4.38
CA CYS A 78 -12.61 -1.45 5.63
C CYS A 78 -13.19 -0.04 5.77
N ILE A 79 -13.78 0.25 6.92
CA ILE A 79 -14.27 1.60 7.27
C ILE A 79 -13.24 2.24 8.20
N VAL A 80 -12.53 3.25 7.70
CA VAL A 80 -11.58 4.04 8.51
C VAL A 80 -12.34 5.17 9.21
N PRO A 81 -12.32 5.24 10.55
CA PRO A 81 -12.95 6.34 11.28
C PRO A 81 -12.37 7.70 10.88
N ALA A 82 -13.21 8.74 10.93
CA ALA A 82 -12.77 10.10 10.65
C ALA A 82 -11.59 10.49 11.55
N ASN A 83 -10.58 11.15 10.97
CA ASN A 83 -9.37 11.59 11.68
C ASN A 83 -8.55 10.44 12.32
N SER A 84 -8.77 9.20 11.89
CA SER A 84 -7.99 8.03 12.29
C SER A 84 -7.19 7.49 11.11
N PHE A 85 -6.57 6.33 11.31
CA PHE A 85 -5.85 5.61 10.27
C PHE A 85 -6.05 4.10 10.40
N ALA A 86 -5.80 3.39 9.31
CA ALA A 86 -5.76 1.93 9.29
C ALA A 86 -4.48 1.44 8.63
N LEU A 87 -3.94 0.35 9.15
CA LEU A 87 -2.88 -0.40 8.49
C LEU A 87 -3.50 -1.52 7.68
N ALA A 88 -2.98 -1.74 6.47
CA ALA A 88 -3.31 -2.88 5.65
C ALA A 88 -2.04 -3.45 5.04
N ARG A 89 -2.11 -4.65 4.45
CA ARG A 89 -1.01 -5.19 3.66
C ARG A 89 -1.35 -5.23 2.18
N SER A 90 -0.33 -5.23 1.32
CA SER A 90 -0.54 -5.51 -0.11
C SER A 90 -0.95 -6.97 -0.33
N VAL A 91 -1.65 -7.21 -1.44
CA VAL A 91 -1.81 -8.57 -1.98
C VAL A 91 -0.49 -9.05 -2.59
N GLU A 92 0.21 -8.15 -3.28
CA GLU A 92 1.48 -8.44 -3.92
C GLU A 92 2.64 -8.48 -2.94
N TYR A 93 3.47 -9.51 -3.06
CA TYR A 93 4.81 -9.60 -2.50
C TYR A 93 5.82 -9.00 -3.47
N PHE A 94 6.79 -8.25 -2.94
CA PHE A 94 7.80 -7.58 -3.74
C PHE A 94 9.20 -8.14 -3.43
N LYS A 95 9.99 -8.37 -4.48
CA LYS A 95 11.44 -8.70 -4.41
C LYS A 95 12.20 -7.62 -5.16
N ILE A 96 12.67 -6.59 -4.45
CA ILE A 96 13.26 -5.40 -5.07
C ILE A 96 14.72 -5.66 -5.44
N PRO A 97 15.10 -5.50 -6.72
CA PRO A 97 16.47 -5.69 -7.16
C PRO A 97 17.44 -4.70 -6.50
N ARG A 98 18.69 -5.11 -6.31
CA ARG A 98 19.75 -4.29 -5.68
C ARG A 98 19.99 -2.91 -6.31
N ASN A 99 19.64 -2.75 -7.58
CA ASN A 99 19.83 -1.51 -8.33
C ASN A 99 18.53 -0.70 -8.50
N VAL A 100 17.53 -0.95 -7.66
CA VAL A 100 16.20 -0.35 -7.76
C VAL A 100 15.79 0.21 -6.40
N LEU A 101 15.30 1.44 -6.43
CA LEU A 101 14.57 2.07 -5.33
C LEU A 101 13.15 2.37 -5.84
N THR A 102 12.14 2.11 -5.02
CA THR A 102 10.75 2.35 -5.41
C THR A 102 10.15 3.55 -4.68
N LEU A 103 9.16 4.19 -5.29
CA LEU A 103 8.29 5.17 -4.66
C LEU A 103 6.85 4.69 -4.78
N CYS A 104 6.09 4.79 -3.70
CA CYS A 104 4.68 4.48 -3.69
C CYS A 104 3.88 5.78 -3.52
N VAL A 105 2.84 5.94 -4.34
CA VAL A 105 1.98 7.12 -4.34
C VAL A 105 0.52 6.69 -4.30
N GLY A 106 -0.30 7.44 -3.56
CA GLY A 106 -1.74 7.16 -3.47
C GLY A 106 -2.46 7.36 -4.81
N LYS A 107 -3.48 6.53 -5.07
CA LYS A 107 -4.35 6.68 -6.23
C LYS A 107 -5.25 7.91 -6.05
N SER A 108 -5.51 8.61 -7.16
CA SER A 108 -6.34 9.82 -7.14
C SER A 108 -7.76 9.57 -6.59
N THR A 109 -8.31 8.36 -6.73
CA THR A 109 -9.59 7.98 -6.14
C THR A 109 -9.61 8.12 -4.61
N TYR A 110 -8.55 7.68 -3.93
CA TYR A 110 -8.42 7.84 -2.47
C TYR A 110 -8.07 9.28 -2.08
N ALA A 111 -7.14 9.89 -2.81
CA ALA A 111 -6.69 11.26 -2.52
C ALA A 111 -7.84 12.28 -2.60
N ARG A 112 -8.76 12.14 -3.57
CA ARG A 112 -9.96 13.00 -3.70
C ARG A 112 -10.92 12.89 -2.52
N CYS A 113 -10.88 11.79 -1.77
CA CYS A 113 -11.69 11.57 -0.57
C CYS A 113 -10.95 11.95 0.72
N GLY A 114 -9.77 12.57 0.64
CA GLY A 114 -8.97 12.92 1.82
C GLY A 114 -8.27 11.73 2.48
N ILE A 115 -8.16 10.61 1.77
CA ILE A 115 -7.42 9.43 2.22
C ILE A 115 -5.98 9.55 1.69
N ILE A 116 -5.03 9.63 2.62
CA ILE A 116 -3.61 9.71 2.35
C ILE A 116 -3.00 8.32 2.54
N VAL A 117 -2.38 7.84 1.47
CA VAL A 117 -1.63 6.58 1.46
C VAL A 117 -0.19 6.88 1.84
N ASN A 118 0.21 6.49 3.04
CA ASN A 118 1.58 6.65 3.53
C ASN A 118 2.34 5.34 3.43
N VAL A 119 3.32 5.32 2.53
CA VAL A 119 4.19 4.18 2.25
C VAL A 119 5.62 4.68 2.08
N THR A 120 6.56 4.09 2.83
CA THR A 120 7.98 4.40 2.68
C THR A 120 8.57 3.70 1.44
N PRO A 121 9.63 4.25 0.83
CA PRO A 121 10.33 3.60 -0.28
C PRO A 121 10.69 2.13 0.00
N PHE A 122 10.61 1.28 -1.02
CA PHE A 122 11.19 -0.07 -0.92
C PHE A 122 12.65 0.00 -1.33
N GLU A 123 13.50 -0.30 -0.37
CA GLU A 123 14.95 -0.27 -0.54
C GLU A 123 15.45 -1.40 -1.46
N PRO A 124 16.65 -1.24 -2.04
CA PRO A 124 17.37 -2.34 -2.69
C PRO A 124 17.41 -3.61 -1.84
N GLU A 125 17.23 -4.77 -2.49
CA GLU A 125 17.24 -6.10 -1.84
C GLU A 125 16.09 -6.32 -0.83
N TRP A 126 15.10 -5.43 -0.78
CA TRP A 126 13.91 -5.59 0.06
C TRP A 126 13.00 -6.70 -0.44
N GLY A 127 12.48 -7.52 0.49
CA GLY A 127 11.69 -8.72 0.19
C GLY A 127 10.58 -8.98 1.21
N PHE A 128 9.47 -8.24 1.17
CA PHE A 128 8.34 -8.42 2.09
C PHE A 128 7.00 -8.02 1.47
N LEU A 129 5.91 -8.30 2.18
CA LEU A 129 4.59 -7.69 1.93
C LEU A 129 4.63 -6.22 2.36
N LEU A 130 4.08 -5.32 1.53
CA LEU A 130 3.93 -3.91 1.90
C LEU A 130 2.96 -3.82 3.08
N LYS A 131 3.31 -3.04 4.11
CA LYS A 131 2.34 -2.52 5.08
C LYS A 131 2.06 -1.06 4.72
N GLN A 132 0.80 -0.76 4.40
CA GLN A 132 0.33 0.56 4.02
C GLN A 132 -0.44 1.17 5.18
N ASN A 133 -0.22 2.47 5.42
CA ASN A 133 -1.01 3.25 6.36
C ASN A 133 -1.95 4.19 5.59
N ASP A 134 -3.26 3.97 5.75
CA ASP A 134 -4.31 4.80 5.18
C ASP A 134 -4.88 5.73 6.25
N SER A 135 -4.52 7.01 6.19
CA SER A 135 -5.02 8.02 7.12
C SER A 135 -6.04 8.93 6.46
N GLN A 136 -7.10 9.29 7.19
CA GLN A 136 -8.00 10.35 6.77
C GLN A 136 -7.55 11.68 7.35
N HIS A 137 -7.38 12.69 6.51
CA HIS A 137 -7.12 14.05 6.95
C HIS A 137 -8.20 15.01 6.46
N ARG A 138 -8.66 15.85 7.39
CA ARG A 138 -9.53 16.98 7.07
C ARG A 138 -8.64 18.06 6.44
N GLN A 139 -8.83 18.34 5.15
CA GLN A 139 -8.25 19.52 4.53
C GLN A 139 -8.81 20.76 5.27
N PRO A 140 -7.98 21.63 5.86
CA PRO A 140 -8.46 22.92 6.38
C PRO A 140 -9.02 23.74 5.22
N ARG A 141 -10.16 24.40 5.43
CA ARG A 141 -10.80 25.28 4.44
C ARG A 141 -9.99 26.55 4.24
#